data_AF-A0A958J056-F1
#
_entry.id   AF-A0A958J056-F1
#
_cell.length_a   1.000
_cell.length_b   1.000
_cell.length_c   1.000
_cell.angle_alpha   90.00
_cell.angle_beta   90.00
_cell.angle_gamma   90.00
#
_symmetry.space_group_name_H-M   'P 1'
#
loop_
_entity.id
_entity.type
_entity.pdbx_description
1 polymer ?
#
loop_
_entity_poly.entity_id
_entity_poly.type
_entity_poly.pdbx_seq_one_letter_code
_entity_poly.pdbx_strand_id
1 'polypeptide(L)'
;MKSRWFVKSILVAMLISFSGFAKGVKVVSKTTDAKGNPKETSTIKFDNDNLSMESKGKDGHMIVLFRSSENKMVLANISEGTIMEITEKDLEKMGATMEQAQNQMKDMMNSPEIAEAMRQAQEKMKDLPKEQQEMMKKMMPNMGGGGMNMNAMDEPNVTYEKSGSETVNSWKTTKYI
;
A
#
# COMPACT_ATOMS: atom_id res chain seq x y z
N MET A 1 -4.09 -37.17 -62.60
CA MET A 1 -4.58 -37.56 -61.26
C MET A 1 -3.49 -37.24 -60.23
N LYS A 2 -3.82 -36.42 -59.23
CA LYS A 2 -3.22 -36.29 -57.87
C LYS A 2 -1.69 -36.14 -57.81
N SER A 3 -1.11 -34.93 -57.73
CA SER A 3 -1.10 -34.00 -56.59
C SER A 3 -0.63 -34.63 -55.27
N ARG A 4 0.36 -33.98 -54.66
CA ARG A 4 0.87 -34.02 -53.26
C ARG A 4 2.40 -34.10 -53.33
N TRP A 5 3.07 -33.22 -52.60
CA TRP A 5 4.52 -32.98 -52.48
C TRP A 5 4.94 -31.64 -53.07
N PHE A 6 4.43 -30.51 -52.57
CA PHE A 6 5.16 -29.21 -52.58
C PHE A 6 4.42 -28.12 -51.80
N VAL A 7 3.76 -28.45 -50.68
CA VAL A 7 3.15 -27.44 -49.79
C VAL A 7 3.45 -27.80 -48.34
N LYS A 8 4.71 -27.62 -47.93
CA LYS A 8 5.12 -27.68 -46.51
C LYS A 8 6.17 -26.61 -46.16
N SER A 9 6.16 -25.47 -46.85
CA SER A 9 7.17 -24.41 -46.62
C SER A 9 6.59 -23.01 -46.37
N ILE A 10 5.29 -22.88 -46.06
CA ILE A 10 4.69 -21.57 -45.71
C ILE A 10 3.74 -21.77 -44.52
N LEU A 11 4.30 -21.88 -43.31
CA LEU A 11 3.59 -21.62 -42.04
C LEU A 11 4.57 -21.64 -40.84
N VAL A 12 5.73 -20.99 -40.99
CA VAL A 12 6.69 -20.73 -39.89
C VAL A 12 6.95 -19.21 -39.79
N ALA A 13 5.89 -18.41 -39.97
CA ALA A 13 5.99 -16.95 -39.99
C ALA A 13 4.84 -16.26 -39.23
N MET A 14 4.35 -16.86 -38.13
CA MET A 14 3.31 -16.23 -37.31
C MET A 14 3.35 -16.61 -35.82
N LEU A 15 4.54 -16.86 -35.29
CA LEU A 15 4.78 -17.03 -33.85
C LEU A 15 5.90 -16.09 -33.37
N ILE A 16 5.99 -14.91 -33.98
CA ILE A 16 6.72 -13.79 -33.38
C ILE A 16 5.77 -13.20 -32.32
N SER A 17 5.87 -13.78 -31.13
CA SER A 17 5.82 -13.11 -29.83
C SER A 17 5.03 -11.80 -29.78
N PHE A 18 3.71 -11.90 -29.76
CA PHE A 18 2.88 -10.96 -29.01
C PHE A 18 3.05 -11.23 -27.50
N SER A 19 4.29 -11.16 -26.99
CA SER A 19 4.52 -10.67 -25.63
C SER A 19 4.33 -9.15 -25.69
N GLY A 20 3.10 -8.75 -26.04
CA GLY A 20 2.66 -7.37 -25.95
C GLY A 20 2.86 -6.99 -24.50
N PHE A 21 3.83 -6.11 -24.28
CA PHE A 21 4.12 -5.41 -23.05
C PHE A 21 2.86 -5.37 -22.18
N ALA A 22 2.84 -6.18 -21.11
CA ALA A 22 1.90 -5.95 -20.03
C ALA A 22 2.29 -4.59 -19.47
N LYS A 23 1.71 -3.53 -20.01
CA LYS A 23 1.94 -2.12 -19.63
C LYS A 23 1.23 -1.86 -18.31
N GLY A 24 1.55 -2.67 -17.30
CA GLY A 24 0.94 -2.53 -16.00
C GLY A 24 0.67 -3.83 -15.25
N VAL A 25 0.51 -3.67 -13.95
CA VAL A 25 0.23 -4.72 -12.99
C VAL A 25 -1.13 -4.41 -12.36
N LYS A 26 -2.02 -5.40 -12.33
CA LYS A 26 -3.28 -5.33 -11.58
C LYS A 26 -3.22 -6.31 -10.42
N VAL A 27 -3.30 -5.78 -9.21
CA VAL A 27 -3.44 -6.55 -7.98
C VAL A 27 -4.89 -6.45 -7.54
N VAL A 28 -5.52 -7.59 -7.27
CA VAL A 28 -6.87 -7.65 -6.71
C VAL A 28 -6.78 -8.38 -5.38
N SER A 29 -7.06 -7.66 -4.31
CA SER A 29 -7.22 -8.21 -2.97
C SER A 29 -8.70 -8.35 -2.66
N LYS A 30 -9.10 -9.52 -2.16
CA LYS A 30 -10.48 -9.79 -1.72
C LYS A 30 -10.42 -10.32 -0.29
N THR A 31 -11.03 -9.58 0.62
CA THR A 31 -11.21 -10.01 2.01
C THR A 31 -12.58 -10.65 2.14
N THR A 32 -12.66 -11.86 2.69
CA THR A 32 -13.92 -12.56 2.97
C THR A 32 -14.13 -12.75 4.46
N ASP A 33 -15.39 -12.88 4.90
CA ASP A 33 -15.71 -13.28 6.27
C ASP A 33 -15.52 -14.79 6.48
N ALA A 34 -15.68 -15.26 7.71
CA ALA A 34 -15.56 -16.69 8.06
C ALA A 34 -16.59 -17.60 7.34
N LYS A 35 -17.62 -17.02 6.72
CA LYS A 35 -18.65 -17.71 5.92
C LYS A 35 -18.38 -17.63 4.42
N GLY A 36 -17.26 -17.02 4.01
CA GLY A 36 -16.86 -16.85 2.61
C GLY A 36 -17.52 -15.66 1.89
N ASN A 37 -18.27 -14.80 2.57
CA ASN A 37 -18.87 -13.63 1.95
C ASN A 37 -17.83 -12.53 1.74
N PRO A 38 -17.79 -11.86 0.58
CA PRO A 38 -16.88 -10.75 0.34
C PRO A 38 -17.19 -9.57 1.28
N LYS A 39 -16.20 -9.18 2.07
CA LYS A 39 -16.25 -8.04 3.00
C LYS A 39 -15.70 -6.78 2.34
N GLU A 40 -14.60 -6.94 1.61
CA GLU A 40 -13.89 -5.84 0.97
C GLU A 40 -13.18 -6.34 -0.28
N THR A 41 -13.17 -5.53 -1.34
CA THR A 41 -12.37 -5.76 -2.53
C THR A 41 -11.56 -4.51 -2.80
N SER A 42 -10.23 -4.66 -2.81
CA SER A 42 -9.30 -3.62 -3.18
C SER A 42 -8.62 -4.00 -4.50
N THR A 43 -8.61 -3.09 -5.46
CA THR A 43 -7.96 -3.26 -6.76
C THR A 43 -6.93 -2.17 -6.91
N ILE A 44 -5.67 -2.56 -7.06
CA ILE A 44 -4.57 -1.65 -7.37
C ILE A 44 -4.13 -1.93 -8.81
N LYS A 45 -4.03 -0.88 -9.61
CA LYS A 45 -3.53 -0.92 -10.98
C LYS A 45 -2.35 0.04 -11.06
N PHE A 46 -1.24 -0.48 -11.53
CA PHE A 46 -0.07 0.30 -11.94
C PHE A 46 -0.01 0.22 -13.45
N ASP A 47 0.10 1.33 -14.16
CA ASP A 47 0.35 1.37 -15.61
C ASP A 47 1.27 2.54 -15.88
N ASN A 48 2.52 2.28 -16.29
CA ASN A 48 3.58 3.25 -16.60
C ASN A 48 3.60 4.48 -15.68
N ASP A 49 2.79 5.49 -16.01
CA ASP A 49 2.72 6.81 -15.40
C ASP A 49 1.51 7.00 -14.45
N ASN A 50 0.69 5.97 -14.26
CA ASN A 50 -0.56 6.04 -13.54
C ASN A 50 -0.66 4.97 -12.46
N LEU A 51 -1.22 5.38 -11.32
CA LEU A 51 -1.64 4.50 -10.24
C LEU A 51 -3.13 4.68 -10.05
N SER A 52 -3.86 3.57 -9.97
CA SER A 52 -5.28 3.56 -9.61
C SER A 52 -5.51 2.55 -8.51
N MET A 53 -6.05 3.02 -7.39
CA MET A 53 -6.49 2.20 -6.29
C MET A 53 -8.00 2.35 -6.14
N GLU A 54 -8.72 1.25 -6.10
CA GLU A 54 -10.16 1.23 -5.90
C GLU A 54 -10.43 0.29 -4.73
N SER A 55 -11.04 0.80 -3.66
CA SER A 55 -11.54 -0.04 -2.57
C SER A 55 -13.07 0.03 -2.52
N LYS A 56 -13.69 -1.14 -2.41
CA LYS A 56 -15.13 -1.31 -2.25
C LYS A 56 -15.39 -2.25 -1.08
N GLY A 57 -16.06 -1.76 -0.05
CA GLY A 57 -16.40 -2.54 1.14
C GLY A 57 -17.66 -2.02 1.83
N LYS A 58 -17.87 -2.46 3.07
CA LYS A 58 -18.97 -1.96 3.91
C LYS A 58 -18.83 -0.48 4.26
N ASP A 59 -17.58 -0.01 4.37
CA ASP A 59 -17.27 1.36 4.76
C ASP A 59 -17.36 2.36 3.59
N GLY A 60 -17.69 1.87 2.38
CA GLY A 60 -17.94 2.69 1.20
C GLY A 60 -17.19 2.22 -0.05
N HIS A 61 -17.20 3.08 -1.07
CA HIS A 61 -16.52 2.88 -2.34
C HIS A 61 -15.66 4.11 -2.64
N MET A 62 -14.34 3.91 -2.60
CA MET A 62 -13.35 4.95 -2.83
C MET A 62 -12.46 4.59 -4.01
N ILE A 63 -12.12 5.60 -4.82
CA ILE A 63 -11.16 5.49 -5.91
C ILE A 63 -10.10 6.57 -5.71
N VAL A 64 -8.84 6.16 -5.67
CA VAL A 64 -7.67 7.04 -5.70
C VAL A 64 -6.99 6.87 -7.04
N LEU A 65 -6.75 7.97 -7.74
CA LEU A 65 -6.06 8.00 -9.03
C LEU A 65 -4.87 8.94 -8.91
N PHE A 66 -3.69 8.49 -9.26
CA PHE A 66 -2.54 9.35 -9.47
C PHE A 66 -2.16 9.31 -10.95
N ARG A 67 -2.00 10.48 -11.54
CA ARG A 67 -1.64 10.65 -12.96
C ARG A 67 -0.36 11.46 -13.04
N SER A 68 0.74 10.81 -13.37
CA SER A 68 2.05 11.48 -13.43
C SER A 68 2.12 12.51 -14.57
N SER A 69 1.39 12.33 -15.66
CA SER A 69 1.36 13.32 -16.75
C SER A 69 0.75 14.66 -16.35
N GLU A 70 -0.08 14.66 -15.31
CA GLU A 70 -0.80 15.83 -14.81
C GLU A 70 -0.30 16.28 -13.43
N ASN A 71 0.68 15.57 -12.83
CA ASN A 71 1.13 15.76 -11.44
C ASN A 71 -0.03 15.97 -10.45
N LYS A 72 -1.09 15.16 -10.58
CA LYS A 72 -2.28 15.27 -9.74
C LYS A 72 -2.75 13.94 -9.19
N MET A 73 -3.29 14.00 -7.98
CA MET A 73 -4.01 12.91 -7.34
C MET A 73 -5.50 13.26 -7.29
N VAL A 74 -6.36 12.30 -7.60
CA VAL A 74 -7.82 12.44 -7.52
C VAL A 74 -8.34 11.40 -6.55
N LEU A 75 -9.06 11.85 -5.54
CA LEU A 75 -9.78 11.01 -4.60
C LEU A 75 -11.27 11.16 -4.89
N ALA A 76 -11.92 10.08 -5.28
CA ALA A 76 -13.36 10.02 -5.50
C ALA A 76 -13.98 9.11 -4.45
N ASN A 77 -14.83 9.66 -3.59
CA ASN A 77 -15.72 8.89 -2.74
C ASN A 77 -17.04 8.70 -3.49
N ILE A 78 -17.19 7.53 -4.10
CA ILE A 78 -18.35 7.18 -4.92
C ILE A 78 -19.61 7.04 -4.07
N SER A 79 -19.46 6.60 -2.82
CA SER A 79 -20.59 6.47 -1.88
C SER A 79 -21.18 7.82 -1.50
N GLU A 80 -20.34 8.85 -1.35
CA GLU A 80 -20.76 10.21 -1.01
C GLU A 80 -20.96 11.12 -2.22
N GLY A 81 -20.55 10.67 -3.41
CA GLY A 81 -20.59 11.48 -4.64
C GLY A 81 -19.61 12.67 -4.61
N THR A 82 -18.54 12.58 -3.83
CA THR A 82 -17.56 13.66 -3.68
C THR A 82 -16.27 13.33 -4.45
N ILE A 83 -15.68 14.36 -5.05
CA ILE A 83 -14.40 14.28 -5.77
C ILE A 83 -13.51 15.39 -5.25
N MET A 84 -12.28 15.01 -4.88
CA MET A 84 -11.22 15.92 -4.47
C MET A 84 -10.04 15.73 -5.41
N GLU A 85 -9.55 16.84 -5.95
CA GLU A 85 -8.29 16.86 -6.70
C GLU A 85 -7.22 17.50 -5.83
N ILE A 86 -6.09 16.82 -5.71
CA ILE A 86 -4.90 17.28 -5.01
C ILE A 86 -3.83 17.50 -6.06
N THR A 87 -3.44 18.76 -6.26
CA THR A 87 -2.38 19.14 -7.17
C THR A 87 -1.03 19.13 -6.47
N GLU A 88 0.05 19.22 -7.25
CA GLU A 88 1.41 19.43 -6.72
C GLU A 88 1.48 20.63 -5.75
N LYS A 89 0.81 21.74 -6.05
CA LYS A 89 0.74 22.92 -5.16
C LYS A 89 0.02 22.63 -3.85
N ASP A 90 -0.97 21.75 -3.86
CA ASP A 90 -1.69 21.35 -2.65
C ASP A 90 -0.81 20.42 -1.81
N LEU A 91 -0.06 19.52 -2.45
CA LEU A 91 0.95 18.68 -1.79
C LEU A 91 2.06 19.53 -1.16
N GLU A 92 2.56 20.56 -1.84
CA GLU A 92 3.55 21.49 -1.29
C GLU A 92 3.01 22.22 -0.05
N LYS A 93 1.77 22.71 -0.10
CA LYS A 93 1.11 23.35 1.06
C LYS A 93 0.91 22.37 2.21
N MET A 94 0.50 21.13 1.91
CA MET A 94 0.38 20.08 2.91
C MET A 94 1.73 19.74 3.53
N GLY A 95 2.79 19.66 2.71
CA GLY A 95 4.16 19.45 3.16
C GLY A 95 4.63 20.56 4.10
N ALA A 96 4.42 21.82 3.74
CA ALA A 96 4.75 22.95 4.60
C ALA A 96 3.96 22.94 5.92
N THR A 97 2.69 22.52 5.87
CA THR A 97 1.85 22.37 7.07
C THR A 97 2.35 21.24 7.97
N MET A 98 2.75 20.11 7.38
CA MET A 98 3.35 19.00 8.12
C MET A 98 4.69 19.37 8.74
N GLU A 99 5.55 20.07 8.01
CA GLU A 99 6.82 20.57 8.53
C GLU A 99 6.60 21.52 9.71
N GLN A 100 5.63 22.43 9.61
CA GLN A 100 5.26 23.32 10.71
C GLN A 100 4.76 22.53 11.92
N ALA A 101 3.89 21.55 11.72
CA ALA A 101 3.41 20.68 12.81
C ALA A 101 4.55 19.88 13.45
N GLN A 102 5.49 19.38 12.65
CA GLN A 102 6.66 18.66 13.13
C GLN A 102 7.58 19.57 13.96
N ASN A 103 7.80 20.80 13.50
CA ASN A 103 8.59 21.78 14.25
C ASN A 103 7.92 22.16 15.58
N GLN A 104 6.61 22.38 15.59
CA GLN A 104 5.86 22.62 16.83
C GLN A 104 5.97 21.44 17.81
N MET A 105 5.89 20.21 17.30
CA MET A 105 6.05 19.01 18.12
C MET A 105 7.48 18.90 18.69
N LYS A 106 8.49 19.23 17.88
CA LYS A 106 9.89 19.25 18.31
C LYS A 106 10.12 20.30 19.40
N ASP A 107 9.56 21.50 19.25
CA ASP A 107 9.67 22.57 20.23
C ASP A 107 8.97 22.19 21.55
N MET A 108 7.80 21.56 21.46
CA MET A 108 7.10 21.02 22.62
C MET A 108 7.93 19.93 23.33
N MET A 109 8.56 19.01 22.59
CA MET A 109 9.43 17.98 23.18
C MET A 109 10.67 18.56 23.85
N ASN A 110 11.20 19.69 23.35
CA ASN A 110 12.34 20.37 23.94
C ASN A 110 11.96 21.32 25.08
N SER A 111 10.67 21.39 25.47
CA SER A 111 10.25 22.25 26.56
C SER A 111 10.84 21.77 27.89
N PRO A 112 11.22 22.69 28.79
CA PRO A 112 11.77 22.33 30.10
C PRO A 112 10.79 21.51 30.95
N GLU A 113 9.48 21.69 30.74
CA GLU A 113 8.42 20.93 31.41
C GLU A 113 8.44 19.45 30.98
N ILE A 114 8.61 19.19 29.68
CA ILE A 114 8.73 17.81 29.17
C ILE A 114 10.06 17.20 29.58
N ALA A 115 11.16 17.96 29.55
CA ALA A 115 12.46 17.49 30.02
C ALA A 115 12.42 17.06 31.50
N GLU A 116 11.76 17.84 32.36
CA GLU A 116 11.59 17.52 33.76
C GLU A 116 10.65 16.32 33.98
N ALA A 117 9.55 16.24 33.21
CA ALA A 117 8.65 15.08 33.25
C ALA A 117 9.39 13.79 32.82
N MET A 118 10.23 13.86 31.78
CA MET A 118 11.07 12.73 31.36
C MET A 118 12.08 12.35 32.44
N ARG A 119 12.71 13.34 33.11
CA ARG A 119 13.66 13.10 34.20
C ARG A 119 13.00 12.37 35.37
N GLN A 120 11.82 12.83 35.81
CA GLN A 120 11.05 12.19 36.88
C GLN A 120 10.57 10.79 36.48
N ALA A 121 10.21 10.58 35.21
CA ALA A 121 9.87 9.25 34.69
C ALA A 121 11.08 8.30 34.72
N GLN A 122 12.27 8.77 34.36
CA GLN A 122 13.50 7.98 34.44
C GLN A 122 13.87 7.63 35.89
N GLU A 123 13.65 8.52 36.84
CA GLU A 123 13.87 8.24 38.26
C GLU A 123 12.94 7.14 38.75
N LYS A 124 11.64 7.23 38.45
CA LYS A 124 10.67 6.19 38.78
C LYS A 124 10.98 4.84 38.11
N MET A 125 11.55 4.84 36.91
CA MET A 125 11.97 3.59 36.26
C MET A 125 13.12 2.90 37.00
N LYS A 126 14.07 3.65 37.58
CA LYS A 126 15.19 3.07 38.33
C LYS A 126 14.72 2.34 39.58
N ASP A 127 13.60 2.76 40.15
CA ASP A 127 12.98 2.14 41.33
C ASP A 127 12.13 0.91 41.00
N LEU A 128 11.86 0.63 39.71
CA LEU A 128 11.13 -0.57 39.32
C LEU A 128 12.00 -1.84 39.43
N PRO A 129 11.41 -3.01 39.69
CA PRO A 129 12.12 -4.29 39.58
C PRO A 129 12.72 -4.49 38.18
N LYS A 130 13.91 -5.10 38.09
CA LYS A 130 14.64 -5.29 36.81
C LYS A 130 13.80 -5.96 35.71
N GLU A 131 12.96 -6.92 36.07
CA GLU A 131 12.06 -7.59 35.13
C GLU A 131 11.05 -6.63 34.48
N GLN A 132 10.55 -5.66 35.26
CA GLN A 132 9.64 -4.62 34.76
C GLN A 132 10.40 -3.57 33.94
N GLN A 133 11.64 -3.23 34.31
CA GLN A 133 12.47 -2.32 33.53
C GLN A 133 12.74 -2.87 32.12
N GLU A 134 13.06 -4.17 31.99
CA GLU A 134 13.30 -4.80 30.70
C GLU A 134 12.02 -4.90 29.85
N MET A 135 10.90 -5.24 30.46
CA MET A 135 9.60 -5.25 29.79
C MET A 135 9.24 -3.87 29.25
N MET A 136 9.44 -2.82 30.06
CA MET A 136 9.14 -1.44 29.67
C MET A 136 10.09 -0.96 28.57
N LYS A 137 11.38 -1.30 28.65
CA LYS A 137 12.38 -1.01 27.60
C LYS A 137 12.05 -1.69 26.27
N LYS A 138 11.45 -2.90 26.30
CA LYS A 138 10.99 -3.62 25.10
C LYS A 138 9.73 -2.98 24.48
N MET A 139 8.87 -2.36 25.28
CA MET A 139 7.66 -1.67 24.81
C MET A 139 7.88 -0.22 24.39
N MET A 140 8.89 0.45 24.95
CA MET A 140 9.22 1.86 24.69
C MET A 140 9.40 2.23 23.20
N PRO A 141 10.11 1.44 22.37
CA PRO A 141 10.21 1.72 20.93
C PRO A 141 8.86 1.67 20.19
N ASN A 142 7.83 1.04 20.79
CA ASN A 142 6.49 0.94 20.20
C ASN A 142 5.49 1.97 20.73
N MET A 143 5.87 2.79 21.73
CA MET A 143 4.98 3.80 22.34
C MET A 143 5.32 5.26 21.99
N GLY A 144 6.52 5.54 21.47
CA GLY A 144 6.90 6.88 21.00
C GLY A 144 6.29 7.20 19.65
N GLY A 145 5.11 7.82 19.66
CA GLY A 145 4.45 8.33 18.44
C GLY A 145 5.41 9.16 17.58
N GLY A 146 5.66 8.68 16.36
CA GLY A 146 6.55 9.31 15.37
C GLY A 146 7.58 8.36 14.77
N GLY A 147 7.80 7.19 15.35
CA GLY A 147 8.66 6.17 14.77
C GLY A 147 8.04 4.80 14.92
N MET A 148 7.14 4.43 13.99
CA MET A 148 7.11 3.02 13.61
C MET A 148 8.52 2.73 13.11
N ASN A 149 9.34 2.09 13.94
CA ASN A 149 10.51 1.40 13.48
C ASN A 149 10.00 0.28 12.57
N MET A 150 9.85 0.58 11.28
CA MET A 150 9.50 -0.36 10.21
C MET A 150 10.53 -1.50 10.11
N ASN A 151 11.65 -1.45 10.85
CA ASN A 151 12.62 -2.53 10.92
C ASN A 151 12.41 -3.50 12.11
N ALA A 152 11.34 -3.38 12.89
CA ALA A 152 11.06 -4.29 14.02
C ALA A 152 9.60 -4.79 14.09
N MET A 153 8.80 -4.59 13.04
CA MET A 153 7.93 -5.70 12.67
C MET A 153 8.87 -6.73 12.06
N ASP A 154 9.01 -7.89 12.68
CA ASP A 154 9.32 -9.08 11.88
C ASP A 154 8.30 -9.03 10.74
N GLU A 155 8.77 -8.68 9.53
CA GLU A 155 7.94 -8.73 8.34
C GLU A 155 7.25 -10.08 8.42
N PRO A 156 5.90 -10.14 8.45
CA PRO A 156 5.25 -11.42 8.37
C PRO A 156 5.89 -12.09 7.16
N ASN A 157 6.52 -13.24 7.38
CA ASN A 157 7.11 -14.02 6.30
C ASN A 157 5.91 -14.57 5.51
N VAL A 158 5.31 -13.70 4.69
CA VAL A 158 4.18 -14.01 3.85
C VAL A 158 4.78 -14.73 2.67
N THR A 159 4.97 -16.03 2.84
CA THR A 159 5.26 -16.92 1.73
C THR A 159 3.99 -17.10 0.92
N TYR A 160 3.98 -16.52 -0.27
CA TYR A 160 2.89 -16.68 -1.23
C TYR A 160 3.09 -17.95 -2.03
N GLU A 161 2.17 -18.92 -1.89
CA GLU A 161 2.16 -20.10 -2.75
C GLU A 161 1.16 -19.92 -3.90
N LYS A 162 1.60 -20.20 -5.12
CA LYS A 162 0.73 -20.14 -6.30
C LYS A 162 -0.35 -21.22 -6.18
N SER A 163 -1.59 -20.80 -5.93
CA SER A 163 -2.74 -21.71 -5.78
C SER A 163 -3.54 -21.92 -7.06
N GLY A 164 -3.28 -21.15 -8.13
CA GLY A 164 -3.91 -21.38 -9.42
C GLY A 164 -3.91 -20.18 -10.35
N SER A 165 -4.78 -20.20 -11.36
CA SER A 165 -5.06 -19.06 -12.22
C SER A 165 -6.57 -18.90 -12.42
N GLU A 166 -7.06 -17.68 -12.35
CA GLU A 166 -8.45 -17.32 -12.67
C GLU A 166 -8.48 -16.21 -13.73
N THR A 167 -9.67 -15.93 -14.27
CA THR A 167 -9.88 -14.78 -15.16
C THR A 167 -10.76 -13.76 -14.47
N VAL A 168 -10.25 -12.53 -14.32
CA VAL A 168 -11.00 -11.41 -13.73
C VAL A 168 -11.13 -10.30 -14.77
N ASN A 169 -12.36 -10.05 -15.24
CA ASN A 169 -12.67 -9.01 -16.22
C ASN A 169 -11.72 -9.03 -17.44
N SER A 170 -11.58 -10.20 -18.06
CA SER A 170 -10.72 -10.48 -19.22
C SER A 170 -9.21 -10.55 -18.95
N TRP A 171 -8.75 -10.38 -17.71
CA TRP A 171 -7.34 -10.55 -17.34
C TRP A 171 -7.07 -11.94 -16.81
N LYS A 172 -6.02 -12.60 -17.29
CA LYS A 172 -5.51 -13.85 -16.71
C LYS A 172 -4.74 -13.51 -15.43
N THR A 173 -5.32 -13.82 -14.29
CA THR A 173 -4.75 -13.53 -12.96
C THR A 173 -4.20 -14.80 -12.34
N THR A 174 -3.02 -14.70 -11.72
CA THR A 174 -2.46 -15.80 -10.92
C THR A 174 -2.92 -15.63 -9.48
N LYS A 175 -3.47 -16.70 -8.90
CA LYS A 175 -3.92 -16.72 -7.51
C LYS A 175 -2.78 -17.17 -6.61
N TYR A 176 -2.61 -16.48 -5.50
CA TYR A 176 -1.66 -16.80 -4.43
C TYR A 176 -2.43 -17.00 -3.12
N ILE A 177 -2.00 -17.97 -2.30
CA ILE A 177 -2.45 -18.18 -0.91
C ILE A 177 -1.28 -18.00 0.05
#